data_AF-A0A0Q0SXY5-F1
#
_entry.id   AF-A0A0Q0SXY5-F1
#
_cell.length_a   1.000
_cell.length_b   1.000
_cell.length_c   1.000
_cell.angle_alpha   90.00
_cell.angle_beta   90.00
_cell.angle_gamma   90.00
#
_symmetry.space_group_name_H-M   'P 1'
#
loop_
_entity.id
_entity.type
_entity.pdbx_description
1 polymer ?
#
loop_
_entity_poly.entity_id
_entity_poly.type
_entity_poly.pdbx_seq_one_letter_code
_entity_poly.pdbx_strand_id
1 'polypeptide(L)'
;MKPTTATIGSPSELYTVSIPKFVLLYLMTGGGFLFYWSYRNWAFYKKTDGVSITPVMRGLFWPFFTLELFEKIQSGLDKARQPLCWHPESRALLIMLLVMLSVLLLTFFDRPLDRLFICAANIVLFICIGCLFIGAQRAINVLQSNNC
;
A
#
# COMPACT_ATOMS: atom_id res chain seq x y z
N MET A 1 12.57 -34.45 28.46
CA MET A 1 12.47 -32.97 28.44
C MET A 1 12.99 -32.50 27.09
N LYS A 2 12.10 -31.97 26.23
CA LYS A 2 12.44 -31.45 24.89
C LYS A 2 13.00 -30.03 25.06
N PRO A 3 14.09 -29.64 24.38
CA PRO A 3 14.58 -28.28 24.43
C PRO A 3 13.57 -27.37 23.71
N THR A 4 13.15 -26.31 24.40
CA THR A 4 12.33 -25.24 23.85
C THR A 4 13.22 -24.44 22.90
N THR A 5 13.13 -24.75 21.60
CA THR A 5 13.69 -23.91 20.56
C THR A 5 12.92 -22.60 20.57
N ALA A 6 13.47 -21.59 21.24
CA ALA A 6 13.09 -20.21 21.01
C ALA A 6 13.38 -19.91 19.55
N THR A 7 12.33 -19.92 18.73
CA THR A 7 12.37 -19.36 17.38
C THR A 7 12.67 -17.87 17.54
N ILE A 8 13.96 -17.51 17.46
CA ILE A 8 14.39 -16.15 17.20
C ILE A 8 13.74 -15.79 15.87
N GLY A 9 12.62 -15.07 15.92
CA GLY A 9 11.93 -14.57 14.75
C GLY A 9 12.94 -13.81 13.91
N SER A 10 13.16 -14.28 12.68
CA SER A 10 14.04 -13.65 11.72
C SER A 10 13.71 -12.15 11.64
N PRO A 11 14.68 -11.26 11.88
CA PRO A 11 14.52 -9.88 11.47
C PRO A 11 14.56 -9.88 9.95
N SER A 12 13.76 -9.02 9.32
CA SER A 12 13.85 -8.67 7.88
C SER A 12 12.97 -9.50 6.94
N GLU A 13 11.67 -9.27 6.95
CA GLU A 13 10.87 -9.43 5.72
C GLU A 13 9.91 -8.24 5.63
N LEU A 14 10.06 -7.43 4.58
CA LEU A 14 8.98 -6.60 4.09
C LEU A 14 7.76 -7.51 3.87
N TYR A 15 6.53 -7.01 3.98
CA TYR A 15 5.34 -7.82 3.74
C TYR A 15 5.22 -8.15 2.24
N THR A 16 6.01 -9.14 1.83
CA THR A 16 6.17 -9.58 0.46
C THR A 16 5.07 -10.57 0.19
N VAL A 17 3.94 -10.02 -0.25
CA VAL A 17 2.86 -10.82 -0.80
C VAL A 17 3.05 -10.94 -2.30
N SER A 18 2.82 -12.13 -2.81
CA SER A 18 2.65 -12.33 -4.24
C SER A 18 1.54 -11.39 -4.74
N ILE A 19 1.77 -10.74 -5.88
CA ILE A 19 0.79 -9.85 -6.53
C ILE A 19 -0.63 -10.46 -6.58
N PRO A 20 -0.83 -11.73 -6.96
CA PRO A 20 -2.17 -12.33 -6.93
C PRO A 20 -2.78 -12.37 -5.53
N LYS A 21 -1.99 -12.61 -4.48
CA LYS A 21 -2.46 -12.59 -3.09
C LYS A 21 -2.83 -11.17 -2.65
N PHE A 22 -2.05 -10.17 -3.05
CA PHE A 22 -2.38 -8.75 -2.83
C PHE A 22 -3.71 -8.39 -3.48
N VAL A 23 -3.89 -8.73 -4.77
CA VAL A 23 -5.12 -8.41 -5.52
C VAL A 23 -6.32 -9.14 -4.93
N LEU A 24 -6.17 -10.42 -4.57
CA LEU A 24 -7.24 -11.19 -3.93
C LEU A 24 -7.67 -10.57 -2.60
N LEU A 25 -6.71 -10.22 -1.73
CA LEU A 25 -7.01 -9.59 -0.44
C LEU A 25 -7.62 -8.19 -0.61
N TYR A 26 -7.13 -7.41 -1.57
CA TYR A 26 -7.69 -6.12 -1.93
C TYR A 26 -9.16 -6.24 -2.36
N LEU A 27 -9.47 -7.17 -3.26
CA LEU A 27 -10.84 -7.42 -3.74
C LEU A 27 -11.75 -7.96 -2.63
N MET A 28 -11.29 -8.97 -1.88
CA MET A 28 -12.09 -9.58 -0.81
C MET A 28 -12.44 -8.61 0.32
N THR A 29 -11.58 -7.63 0.58
CA THR A 29 -11.80 -6.62 1.63
C THR A 29 -12.44 -5.34 1.12
N GLY A 30 -12.77 -5.24 -0.17
CA GLY A 30 -13.26 -4.00 -0.78
C GLY A 30 -12.29 -2.83 -0.60
N GLY A 31 -10.97 -3.10 -0.57
CA GLY A 31 -9.93 -2.09 -0.37
C GLY A 31 -9.48 -1.88 1.07
N GLY A 32 -10.19 -2.43 2.05
CA GLY A 32 -9.80 -2.36 3.46
C GLY A 32 -8.40 -2.95 3.74
N PHE A 33 -7.95 -3.89 2.92
CA PHE A 33 -6.59 -4.42 2.99
C PHE A 33 -5.50 -3.35 2.80
N LEU A 34 -5.76 -2.25 2.09
CA LEU A 34 -4.78 -1.15 1.95
C LEU A 34 -4.42 -0.52 3.30
N PHE A 35 -5.37 -0.44 4.23
CA PHE A 35 -5.11 0.01 5.60
C PHE A 35 -4.08 -0.91 6.29
N TYR A 36 -4.33 -2.22 6.24
CA TYR A 36 -3.46 -3.21 6.84
C TYR A 36 -2.09 -3.24 6.15
N TRP A 37 -2.07 -3.18 4.82
CA TRP A 37 -0.85 -3.13 4.01
C TRP A 37 -0.01 -1.89 4.36
N SER A 38 -0.63 -0.70 4.44
CA SER A 38 0.04 0.54 4.83
C SER A 38 0.60 0.42 6.26
N TYR A 39 -0.20 -0.05 7.21
CA TYR A 39 0.24 -0.30 8.59
C TYR A 39 1.49 -1.20 8.64
N ARG A 40 1.47 -2.33 7.91
CA ARG A 40 2.59 -3.28 7.89
C ARG A 40 3.87 -2.65 7.33
N ASN A 41 3.77 -1.89 6.25
CA ASN A 41 4.92 -1.21 5.66
C ASN A 41 5.49 -0.13 6.59
N TRP A 42 4.63 0.68 7.23
CA TRP A 42 5.08 1.65 8.22
C TRP A 42 5.67 1.01 9.48
N ALA A 43 5.14 -0.14 9.91
CA ALA A 43 5.70 -0.89 11.04
C ALA A 43 7.09 -1.45 10.73
N PHE A 44 7.37 -1.81 9.48
CA PHE A 44 8.71 -2.18 9.04
C PHE A 44 9.66 -0.98 9.09
N TYR A 45 9.30 0.14 8.47
CA TYR A 45 10.15 1.35 8.49
C TYR A 45 10.41 1.87 9.90
N LYS A 46 9.44 1.75 10.81
CA LYS A 46 9.64 2.07 12.24
C LYS A 46 10.79 1.26 12.85
N LYS A 47 10.88 -0.03 12.50
CA LYS A 47 11.92 -0.94 13.01
C LYS A 47 13.28 -0.67 12.36
N THR A 48 13.32 -0.33 11.07
CA THR A 48 14.59 -0.10 10.35
C THR A 48 15.19 1.27 10.65
N ASP A 49 14.38 2.32 10.68
CA ASP A 49 14.86 3.70 10.82
C ASP A 49 14.96 4.13 12.30
N GLY A 50 14.45 3.33 13.25
CA GLY A 50 14.47 3.63 14.68
C GLY A 50 13.64 4.84 15.10
N VAL A 51 12.80 5.37 14.21
CA VAL A 51 12.03 6.60 14.44
C VAL A 51 10.75 6.32 15.23
N SER A 52 10.41 7.23 16.14
CA SER A 52 9.12 7.26 16.87
C SER A 52 7.95 7.63 15.95
N ILE A 53 7.61 6.76 15.00
CA ILE A 53 6.40 6.88 14.18
C ILE A 53 5.27 5.99 14.74
N THR A 54 4.02 6.36 14.45
CA THR A 54 2.82 5.58 14.80
C THR A 54 2.23 4.94 13.54
N PRO A 55 2.55 3.66 13.23
CA PRO A 55 2.16 3.02 11.98
C PRO A 55 0.64 2.91 11.81
N VAL A 56 -0.10 2.80 12.92
CA VAL A 56 -1.57 2.67 12.91
C VAL A 56 -2.22 3.93 12.36
N MET A 57 -1.79 5.12 12.81
CA MET A 57 -2.33 6.38 12.31
C MET A 57 -2.00 6.60 10.84
N ARG A 58 -0.79 6.25 10.41
CA ARG A 58 -0.39 6.32 9.01
C ARG A 58 -1.12 5.29 8.12
N GLY A 59 -1.52 4.15 8.69
CA GLY A 59 -2.41 3.19 8.06
C GLY A 59 -3.83 3.73 7.88
N LEU A 60 -4.37 4.42 8.89
CA LEU A 60 -5.74 4.98 8.86
C LEU A 60 -5.87 6.08 7.81
N PHE A 61 -4.88 6.96 7.78
CA PHE A 61 -4.79 8.06 6.83
C PHE A 61 -3.90 7.70 5.64
N TRP A 62 -3.92 6.43 5.21
CA TRP A 62 -3.03 5.93 4.17
C TRP A 62 -3.01 6.76 2.89
N PRO A 63 -4.09 7.39 2.38
CA PRO A 63 -4.01 8.17 1.15
C PRO A 63 -3.02 9.33 1.24
N PHE A 64 -2.92 9.96 2.42
CA PHE A 64 -1.99 11.07 2.68
C PHE A 64 -0.55 10.60 2.85
N PHE A 65 -0.36 9.44 3.48
CA PHE A 65 0.97 8.89 3.76
C PHE A 65 1.50 7.99 2.64
N THR A 66 0.76 7.79 1.54
CA THR A 66 1.20 6.95 0.42
C THR A 66 2.39 7.57 -0.32
N LEU A 67 2.44 8.89 -0.45
CA LEU A 67 3.55 9.60 -1.09
C LEU A 67 4.86 9.36 -0.33
N GLU A 68 4.88 9.68 0.96
CA GLU A 68 6.04 9.47 1.83
C GLU A 68 6.48 7.99 1.85
N LEU A 69 5.51 7.07 1.81
CA LEU A 69 5.81 5.64 1.76
C LEU A 69 6.49 5.24 0.44
N PHE A 70 6.00 5.74 -0.69
CA PHE A 70 6.56 5.41 -2.01
C PHE A 70 7.96 6.03 -2.19
N GLU A 71 8.19 7.24 -1.67
CA GLU A 71 9.52 7.87 -1.63
C GLU A 71 10.52 7.05 -0.81
N LYS A 72 10.11 6.52 0.35
CA LYS A 72 10.95 5.63 1.16
C LYS A 72 11.26 4.33 0.43
N ILE A 73 10.31 3.77 -0.32
CA ILE A 73 10.52 2.57 -1.14
C ILE A 73 11.53 2.87 -2.26
N GLN A 74 11.37 4.00 -2.97
CA GLN A 74 12.31 4.45 -4.01
C GLN A 74 13.71 4.68 -3.44
N SER A 75 13.82 5.35 -2.30
CA SER A 75 15.10 5.58 -1.62
C SER A 75 15.79 4.26 -1.24
N GLY A 76 15.00 3.22 -0.91
CA GLY A 76 15.51 1.87 -0.70
C GLY A 76 16.04 1.22 -1.99
N LEU A 77 15.33 1.41 -3.11
CA LEU A 77 15.73 0.90 -4.43
C LEU A 77 17.02 1.56 -4.92
N ASP A 78 17.15 2.87 -4.72
CA ASP A 78 18.32 3.65 -5.11
C ASP A 78 19.56 3.20 -4.32
N LYS A 79 19.41 2.96 -3.01
CA LYS A 79 20.47 2.39 -2.16
C LYS A 79 20.86 0.98 -2.59
N ALA A 80 19.90 0.17 -3.02
CA ALA A 80 20.13 -1.16 -3.58
C ALA A 80 20.70 -1.13 -5.02
N ARG A 81 20.91 0.05 -5.62
CA ARG A 81 21.34 0.26 -7.01
C ARG A 81 20.45 -0.46 -8.03
N GLN A 82 19.16 -0.57 -7.75
CA GLN A 82 18.20 -1.22 -8.63
C GLN A 82 17.56 -0.20 -9.58
N PRO A 83 17.75 -0.31 -10.91
CA PRO A 83 17.16 0.61 -11.87
C PRO A 83 15.68 0.28 -12.11
N LEU A 84 14.82 0.57 -11.13
CA LEU A 84 13.37 0.46 -11.29
C LEU A 84 12.76 1.86 -11.46
N CYS A 85 12.43 2.22 -12.69
CA CYS A 85 11.68 3.44 -12.99
C CYS A 85 10.18 3.17 -12.84
N TRP A 86 9.62 3.41 -11.65
CA TRP A 86 8.18 3.22 -11.39
C TRP A 86 7.43 4.52 -11.01
N HIS A 87 8.09 5.68 -11.05
CA HIS A 87 7.52 7.02 -10.80
C HIS A 87 6.66 7.09 -9.52
N PRO A 88 7.29 7.07 -8.32
CA PRO A 88 6.58 7.01 -7.04
C PRO A 88 5.64 8.20 -6.82
N GLU A 89 6.10 9.42 -7.12
CA GLU A 89 5.34 10.65 -6.88
C GLU A 89 4.05 10.72 -7.69
N SER A 90 4.14 10.54 -9.02
CA SER A 90 2.97 10.60 -9.91
C SER A 90 1.90 9.58 -9.53
N ARG A 91 2.31 8.37 -9.13
CA ARG A 91 1.36 7.33 -8.70
C ARG A 91 0.69 7.68 -7.38
N ALA A 92 1.44 8.13 -6.39
CA ALA A 92 0.89 8.50 -5.09
C ALA A 92 -0.09 9.67 -5.20
N LEU A 93 0.26 10.70 -5.97
CA LEU A 93 -0.63 11.84 -6.23
C LEU A 93 -1.90 11.42 -6.97
N LEU A 94 -1.78 10.54 -7.97
CA LEU A 94 -2.94 10.03 -8.70
C LEU A 94 -3.85 9.19 -7.80
N ILE A 95 -3.28 8.33 -6.94
CA ILE A 95 -4.05 7.57 -5.93
C ILE A 95 -4.80 8.52 -5.00
N MET A 96 -4.10 9.52 -4.44
CA MET A 96 -4.71 10.51 -3.55
C MET A 96 -5.86 11.24 -4.25
N LEU A 97 -5.66 11.69 -5.50
CA LEU A 97 -6.68 12.36 -6.30
C LEU A 97 -7.90 11.45 -6.56
N LEU A 98 -7.68 10.19 -6.94
CA LEU A 98 -8.76 9.21 -7.18
C LEU A 98 -9.58 8.93 -5.91
N VAL A 99 -8.93 8.83 -4.76
CA VAL A 99 -9.60 8.65 -3.46
C VAL A 99 -10.41 9.89 -3.09
N MET A 100 -9.84 11.09 -3.26
CA MET A 100 -10.57 12.34 -3.02
C MET A 100 -11.78 12.48 -3.94
N LEU A 101 -11.65 12.09 -5.22
CA LEU A 101 -12.75 12.08 -6.18
C LEU A 101 -13.85 11.09 -5.77
N SER A 102 -13.50 9.88 -5.30
CA SER A 102 -14.47 8.90 -4.80
C SER A 102 -15.29 9.45 -3.63
N VAL A 103 -14.64 10.10 -2.66
CA VAL A 103 -15.31 10.74 -1.52
C VAL A 103 -16.20 11.91 -1.98
N LEU A 104 -15.72 12.72 -2.94
CA LEU A 104 -16.48 13.84 -3.50
C LEU A 104 -17.74 13.35 -4.22
N LEU A 105 -17.63 12.31 -5.04
CA LEU A 105 -18.77 11.70 -5.74
C LEU A 105 -19.84 11.22 -4.76
N LEU A 106 -19.42 10.55 -3.68
CA LEU A 106 -20.33 10.10 -2.63
C LEU A 106 -21.01 11.28 -1.91
N THR A 107 -20.28 12.37 -1.67
CA THR A 107 -20.78 13.51 -0.90
C THR A 107 -21.70 14.44 -1.71
N PHE A 108 -21.44 14.62 -3.01
CA PHE A 108 -22.19 15.56 -3.85
C PHE A 108 -23.42 14.95 -4.52
N PHE A 109 -23.39 13.64 -4.81
CA PHE A 109 -24.46 12.96 -5.53
C PHE A 109 -25.21 12.01 -4.59
N ASP A 110 -26.06 12.53 -3.71
CA ASP A 110 -26.88 11.72 -2.80
C ASP A 110 -28.27 11.35 -3.37
N ARG A 111 -28.54 11.69 -4.64
CA ARG A 111 -29.86 11.44 -5.23
C ARG A 111 -30.05 9.97 -5.59
N PRO A 112 -31.27 9.41 -5.41
CA PRO A 112 -31.54 8.00 -5.64
C PRO A 112 -31.37 7.56 -7.11
N LEU A 113 -31.53 8.50 -8.06
CA LEU A 113 -31.34 8.28 -9.50
C LEU A 113 -29.86 8.14 -9.89
N ASP A 114 -28.96 8.78 -9.15
CA ASP A 114 -27.53 8.82 -9.45
C ASP A 114 -26.79 7.57 -8.93
N ARG A 115 -27.47 6.72 -8.14
CA ARG A 115 -26.87 5.54 -7.48
C ARG A 115 -26.18 4.58 -8.44
N LEU A 116 -26.77 4.27 -9.59
CA LEU A 116 -26.12 3.38 -10.57
C LEU A 116 -24.82 3.99 -11.11
N PHE A 117 -24.85 5.28 -11.42
CA PHE A 117 -23.70 6.01 -11.93
C PHE A 117 -22.58 6.07 -10.88
N ILE A 118 -22.91 6.39 -9.63
CA ILE A 118 -21.96 6.45 -8.51
C ILE A 118 -21.34 5.07 -8.26
N CYS A 119 -22.15 4.01 -8.27
CA CYS A 119 -21.64 2.64 -8.12
C CYS A 119 -20.66 2.28 -9.24
N ALA A 120 -21.03 2.54 -10.51
CA ALA A 120 -20.16 2.27 -11.65
C ALA A 120 -18.86 3.07 -11.58
N ALA A 121 -18.94 4.36 -11.27
CA ALA A 121 -17.78 5.23 -11.11
C ALA A 121 -16.86 4.76 -9.98
N ASN A 122 -17.39 4.39 -8.81
CA ASN A 122 -16.60 3.89 -7.70
C ASN A 122 -15.93 2.54 -8.01
N ILE A 123 -16.59 1.64 -8.76
CA ILE A 123 -15.98 0.39 -9.21
C ILE A 123 -14.79 0.68 -10.13
N VAL A 124 -14.92 1.62 -11.06
CA VAL A 124 -13.82 2.04 -11.95
C VAL A 124 -12.68 2.63 -11.13
N LEU A 125 -12.96 3.57 -10.22
CA LEU A 125 -11.95 4.16 -9.33
C LEU A 125 -11.24 3.10 -8.48
N PHE A 126 -11.99 2.14 -7.94
CA PHE A 126 -11.47 1.03 -7.15
C PHE A 126 -10.50 0.15 -7.95
N ILE A 127 -10.84 -0.18 -9.21
CA ILE A 127 -9.96 -0.94 -10.10
C ILE A 127 -8.71 -0.12 -10.44
N CYS A 128 -8.85 1.16 -10.76
CA CYS A 128 -7.72 2.06 -11.05
C CYS A 128 -6.74 2.15 -9.88
N ILE A 129 -7.24 2.34 -8.65
CA ILE A 129 -6.41 2.38 -7.44
C ILE A 129 -5.66 1.06 -7.26
N GLY A 130 -6.35 -0.09 -7.39
CA GLY A 130 -5.74 -1.40 -7.30
C GLY A 130 -4.58 -1.58 -8.29
N CYS A 131 -4.77 -1.18 -9.55
CA CYS A 131 -3.73 -1.21 -10.58
C CYS A 131 -2.50 -0.35 -10.24
N LEU A 132 -2.70 0.83 -9.66
CA LEU A 132 -1.61 1.71 -9.24
C LEU A 132 -0.80 1.07 -8.10
N PHE A 133 -1.47 0.46 -7.12
CA PHE A 133 -0.84 -0.24 -6.01
C PHE A 133 -0.09 -1.52 -6.42
N ILE A 134 -0.52 -2.22 -7.48
CA ILE A 134 0.24 -3.37 -8.02
C ILE A 134 1.68 -2.95 -8.41
N GLY A 135 1.86 -1.73 -8.92
CA GLY A 135 3.21 -1.23 -9.20
C GLY A 135 4.06 -1.04 -7.96
N ALA A 136 3.47 -0.56 -6.86
CA ALA A 136 4.15 -0.45 -5.57
C ALA A 136 4.52 -1.82 -5.00
N GLN A 137 3.62 -2.80 -5.10
CA GLN A 137 3.91 -4.17 -4.67
C GLN A 137 5.03 -4.80 -5.51
N ARG A 138 5.10 -4.53 -6.82
CA ARG A 138 6.21 -4.97 -7.67
C ARG A 138 7.55 -4.39 -7.20
N ALA A 139 7.59 -3.10 -6.87
CA ALA A 139 8.79 -2.44 -6.36
C ALA A 139 9.30 -3.08 -5.05
N ILE A 140 8.40 -3.37 -4.11
CA ILE A 140 8.72 -4.05 -2.85
C ILE A 140 9.24 -5.47 -3.09
N ASN A 141 8.59 -6.22 -3.99
CA ASN A 141 9.00 -7.59 -4.28
C ASN A 141 10.42 -7.66 -4.89
N VAL A 142 10.78 -6.70 -5.75
CA VAL A 142 12.15 -6.59 -6.32
C VAL A 142 13.18 -6.24 -5.24
N LEU A 143 12.84 -5.36 -4.29
CA LEU A 143 13.71 -5.05 -3.16
C LEU A 143 14.03 -6.29 -2.33
N GLN A 144 13.04 -7.12 -2.02
CA GLN A 144 13.28 -8.29 -1.17
C GLN A 144 14.09 -9.39 -1.88
N SER A 145 13.90 -9.59 -3.19
CA SER A 145 14.64 -10.60 -3.95
C SER A 145 16.16 -10.40 -3.96
N ASN A 146 16.66 -9.18 -3.75
CA ASN A 146 18.09 -8.87 -3.77
C ASN A 146 18.74 -8.82 -2.37
N ASN A 147 17.95 -8.98 -1.30
CA ASN A 147 18.44 -9.02 0.08
C ASN A 147 18.62 -10.46 0.60
N CYS A 148 18.45 -11.47 -0.26
CA CYS A 148 18.88 -12.87 -0.07
C CYS A 148 20.14 -13.12 -0.91
#